data_AF-A0A820UNC4-F1
#
_entry.id   AF-A0A820UNC4-F1
#
_cell.length_a   1.000
_cell.length_b   1.000
_cell.length_c   1.000
_cell.angle_alpha   90.00
_cell.angle_beta   90.00
_cell.angle_gamma   90.00
#
_symmetry.space_group_name_H-M   'P 1'
#
loop_
_entity.id
_entity.type
_entity.pdbx_description
1 polymer ?
#
loop_
_entity_poly.entity_id
_entity_poly.type
_entity_poly.pdbx_seq_one_letter_code
_entity_poly.pdbx_strand_id
1 'polypeptide(L)'
;MNRFADVDYENKRLPSVYGYWDHPIWPFEKTMEPIKCQINRLDRFTKVAKQDCHFPSEHGLTRDESAAVYLYTMEWGDNSLYRVLNRALRSDDRDAVKPWFPFLRLFESALEKLPSVKKGVWRGVFEDISKRFKENEMITWWGISSCSSTVSVIKKFLGANSTLFLIESVNGKNICGYTNYPNENEVVLGPGTRLRVESNALDHDGGLHVVHLREMTDDAEIDMTSTLGDLQLTEHSVQKSRLGESSKEFQCTIHQGELKDPMVLPCTHKFCLHCLGICIRQNAAGEVICPTCDSVHKVPIEWKKVWRYQAMNTVSQCFEPKQSVQIKRAINFVEDSYYRFGNSPQRIKINSVQEVENTRLRAKFERCKITLSDAHVVTLLHGTKAQFAAGIASEGFLIPTSFNRNPDNDAEGELKFGKAVYFAHGKKATEYGKNILVLTDCLLGKVQETNKSELKLTPEIVHKRGYHTIHYENMMEGPVNQEWAIFRKEQCLPVFIIDYEFIDANDVIESALVEQIKGMNYFSPDYVLLEQALFGTDNQCKAVLKFVGDLGHTSPRHSTMIIRALLSRTESIRMNSLLNHQNETIRILFLRALWLSGRDDAQLQSFLYQYIGPNALIESLISGY
;
A
#
# COMPACT_ATOMS: atom_id res chain seq x y z
N MET A 1 -18.36 37.10 11.38
CA MET A 1 -17.10 36.37 11.55
C MET A 1 -17.46 35.05 12.16
N ASN A 2 -17.42 33.98 11.37
CA ASN A 2 -17.85 32.64 11.76
C ASN A 2 -16.81 31.57 11.44
N ARG A 3 -15.68 31.91 10.80
CA ARG A 3 -14.62 30.94 10.44
C ARG A 3 -13.98 30.25 11.64
N PHE A 4 -13.77 30.97 12.74
CA PHE A 4 -13.27 30.36 13.98
C PHE A 4 -14.25 29.36 14.61
N ALA A 5 -15.56 29.51 14.36
CA ALA A 5 -16.58 28.62 14.90
C ALA A 5 -16.89 27.40 14.00
N ASP A 6 -16.33 27.33 12.78
CA ASP A 6 -16.56 26.22 11.84
C ASP A 6 -15.73 24.97 12.21
N VAL A 7 -16.18 24.20 13.20
CA VAL A 7 -15.45 23.06 13.77
C VAL A 7 -15.99 21.72 13.25
N ASP A 8 -15.09 20.75 13.10
CA ASP A 8 -15.47 19.35 12.88
C ASP A 8 -15.81 18.72 14.23
N TYR A 9 -17.07 18.33 14.40
CA TYR A 9 -17.58 17.80 15.67
C TYR A 9 -17.59 16.27 15.71
N GLU A 10 -17.23 15.61 14.62
CA GLU A 10 -17.26 14.16 14.48
C GLU A 10 -15.84 13.66 14.30
N ASN A 11 -15.33 12.83 15.23
CA ASN A 11 -14.02 12.19 15.10
C ASN A 11 -14.10 11.04 14.07
N LYS A 12 -14.47 11.37 12.83
CA LYS A 12 -14.64 10.42 11.73
C LYS A 12 -13.28 9.95 11.25
N ARG A 13 -13.11 8.65 11.19
CA ARG A 13 -11.95 8.04 10.52
C ARG A 13 -12.22 8.01 9.03
N LEU A 14 -11.71 9.01 8.34
CA LEU A 14 -11.84 9.13 6.90
C LEU A 14 -10.51 8.82 6.20
N PRO A 15 -10.53 8.36 4.94
CA PRO A 15 -9.30 8.29 4.16
C PRO A 15 -8.69 9.68 3.96
N SER A 16 -7.37 9.76 4.00
CA SER A 16 -6.63 10.97 3.71
C SER A 16 -6.83 11.44 2.27
N VAL A 17 -6.85 12.75 2.07
CA VAL A 17 -7.01 13.38 0.76
C VAL A 17 -5.63 13.75 0.23
N TYR A 18 -5.02 12.88 -0.58
CA TYR A 18 -3.70 13.13 -1.18
C TYR A 18 -3.76 13.57 -2.66
N GLY A 19 -4.91 13.41 -3.30
CA GLY A 19 -5.04 13.52 -4.76
C GLY A 19 -4.78 14.92 -5.33
N TYR A 20 -4.71 15.96 -4.51
CA TYR A 20 -4.36 17.30 -4.97
C TYR A 20 -2.84 17.55 -5.07
N TRP A 21 -1.99 16.73 -4.46
CA TRP A 21 -0.52 16.87 -4.53
C TRP A 21 0.03 16.66 -5.93
N ASP A 22 -0.57 15.73 -6.68
CA ASP A 22 -0.21 15.43 -8.07
C ASP A 22 -0.79 16.47 -9.06
N HIS A 23 -1.58 17.44 -8.57
CA HIS A 23 -2.14 18.47 -9.42
C HIS A 23 -1.07 19.53 -9.74
N PRO A 24 -0.96 19.99 -11.00
CA PRO A 24 -0.14 21.15 -11.32
C PRO A 24 -0.66 22.41 -10.61
N ILE A 25 0.26 23.28 -10.20
CA ILE A 25 -0.08 24.61 -9.70
C ILE A 25 -0.61 25.43 -10.89
N TRP A 26 -1.87 25.86 -10.80
CA TRP A 26 -2.55 26.62 -11.85
C TRP A 26 -2.78 28.08 -11.45
N PRO A 27 -2.98 28.98 -12.43
CA PRO A 27 -3.43 30.34 -12.14
C PRO A 27 -4.70 30.35 -11.30
N PHE A 28 -4.81 31.30 -10.38
CA PHE A 28 -5.86 31.38 -9.36
C PHE A 28 -7.26 31.29 -9.95
N GLU A 29 -7.55 32.05 -11.00
CA GLU A 29 -8.85 32.06 -11.66
C GLU A 29 -9.19 30.67 -12.24
N LYS A 30 -8.21 29.98 -12.82
CA LYS A 30 -8.38 28.62 -13.36
C LYS A 30 -8.69 27.60 -12.27
N THR A 31 -8.16 27.78 -11.06
CA THR A 31 -8.46 26.87 -9.93
C THR A 31 -9.91 26.94 -9.47
N MET A 32 -10.63 28.02 -9.79
CA MET A 32 -12.03 28.24 -9.38
C MET A 32 -13.04 27.60 -10.32
N GLU A 33 -12.68 27.31 -11.57
CA GLU A 33 -13.61 26.82 -12.58
C GLU A 33 -14.38 25.55 -12.16
N PRO A 34 -13.77 24.51 -11.56
CA PRO A 34 -14.50 23.30 -11.18
C PRO A 34 -15.53 23.49 -10.06
N ILE A 35 -15.37 24.54 -9.25
CA ILE A 35 -16.22 24.82 -8.06
C ILE A 35 -17.14 26.03 -8.27
N LYS A 36 -17.03 26.71 -9.41
CA LYS A 36 -17.77 27.93 -9.76
C LYS A 36 -19.28 27.79 -9.63
N CYS A 37 -19.84 26.65 -10.04
CA CYS A 37 -21.27 26.38 -9.95
C CYS A 37 -21.74 26.06 -8.53
N GLN A 38 -20.83 25.75 -7.61
CA GLN A 38 -21.16 25.42 -6.22
C GLN A 38 -21.27 26.67 -5.34
N ILE A 39 -20.57 27.74 -5.72
CA ILE A 39 -20.45 28.96 -4.92
C ILE A 39 -21.05 30.18 -5.59
N ASN A 40 -22.09 30.71 -4.98
CA ASN A 40 -22.75 31.94 -5.45
C ASN A 40 -21.77 33.12 -5.46
N ARG A 41 -21.71 33.80 -6.60
CA ARG A 41 -20.87 35.00 -6.81
C ARG A 41 -19.36 34.75 -6.69
N LEU A 42 -18.89 33.50 -6.84
CA LEU A 42 -17.47 33.17 -6.75
C LEU A 42 -16.61 34.07 -7.64
N ASP A 43 -16.98 34.23 -8.93
CA ASP A 43 -16.26 35.09 -9.87
C ASP A 43 -16.02 36.52 -9.36
N ARG A 44 -16.99 37.09 -8.66
CA ARG A 44 -16.87 38.44 -8.09
C ARG A 44 -15.83 38.46 -6.99
N PHE A 45 -15.90 37.50 -6.07
CA PHE A 45 -14.98 37.43 -4.93
C PHE A 45 -13.57 36.99 -5.35
N THR A 46 -13.42 36.15 -6.37
CA THR A 46 -12.14 35.84 -7.00
C THR A 46 -11.46 37.10 -7.52
N LYS A 47 -12.20 37.98 -8.21
CA LYS A 47 -11.66 39.27 -8.69
C LYS A 47 -11.23 40.18 -7.53
N VAL A 48 -12.07 40.31 -6.51
CA VAL A 48 -11.75 41.11 -5.31
C VAL A 48 -10.50 40.58 -4.62
N ALA A 49 -10.43 39.26 -4.38
CA ALA A 49 -9.28 38.64 -3.76
C ALA A 49 -7.98 38.87 -4.55
N LYS A 50 -8.02 38.80 -5.88
CA LYS A 50 -6.84 39.05 -6.73
C LYS A 50 -6.38 40.51 -6.74
N GLN A 51 -7.32 41.43 -6.54
CA GLN A 51 -7.07 42.88 -6.49
C GLN A 51 -6.51 43.29 -5.12
N ASP A 52 -7.13 42.81 -4.04
CA ASP A 52 -6.91 43.28 -2.68
C ASP A 52 -5.92 42.41 -1.89
N CYS A 53 -5.47 41.29 -2.45
CA CYS A 53 -4.45 40.45 -1.82
C CYS A 53 -3.14 41.21 -1.57
N HIS A 54 -2.41 40.77 -0.55
CA HIS A 54 -1.10 41.29 -0.23
C HIS A 54 -0.06 40.91 -1.29
N PHE A 55 0.26 41.85 -2.17
CA PHE A 55 1.31 41.67 -3.16
C PHE A 55 2.00 43.01 -3.48
N PRO A 56 3.36 43.08 -3.54
CA PRO A 56 4.31 41.97 -3.42
C PRO A 56 4.40 41.39 -2.01
N SER A 57 4.68 40.09 -1.92
CA SER A 57 4.80 39.34 -0.66
C SER A 57 6.24 39.36 -0.15
N GLU A 58 6.43 39.67 1.14
CA GLU A 58 7.70 39.55 1.85
C GLU A 58 8.12 38.09 2.10
N HIS A 59 7.18 37.15 1.99
CA HIS A 59 7.40 35.70 2.15
C HIS A 59 7.52 34.95 0.82
N GLY A 60 7.57 35.67 -0.31
CA GLY A 60 7.76 35.08 -1.63
C GLY A 60 6.51 34.41 -2.22
N LEU A 61 5.32 34.77 -1.74
CA LEU A 61 4.07 34.33 -2.38
C LEU A 61 3.90 35.03 -3.72
N THR A 62 3.47 34.26 -4.71
CA THR A 62 2.95 34.81 -5.96
C THR A 62 1.62 35.54 -5.70
N ARG A 63 1.22 36.41 -6.63
CA ARG A 63 -0.10 37.05 -6.54
C ARG A 63 -1.24 36.03 -6.52
N ASP A 64 -1.10 34.89 -7.21
CA ASP A 64 -2.10 33.81 -7.20
C ASP A 64 -2.23 33.13 -5.83
N GLU A 65 -1.10 32.80 -5.22
CA GLU A 65 -1.04 32.21 -3.88
C GLU A 65 -1.61 33.16 -2.81
N SER A 66 -1.21 34.44 -2.86
CA SER A 66 -1.74 35.44 -1.92
C SER A 66 -3.25 35.65 -2.09
N ALA A 67 -3.75 35.63 -3.33
CA ALA A 67 -5.19 35.75 -3.59
C ALA A 67 -5.97 34.52 -3.11
N ALA A 68 -5.39 33.32 -3.20
CA ALA A 68 -6.01 32.11 -2.67
C ALA A 68 -6.17 32.17 -1.14
N VAL A 69 -5.14 32.63 -0.43
CA VAL A 69 -5.21 32.84 1.04
C VAL A 69 -6.25 33.90 1.38
N TYR A 70 -6.24 35.03 0.67
CA TYR A 70 -7.21 36.10 0.89
C TYR A 70 -8.65 35.62 0.70
N LEU A 71 -8.94 34.95 -0.43
CA LEU A 71 -10.27 34.43 -0.75
C LEU A 71 -10.77 33.39 0.28
N TYR A 72 -9.89 32.52 0.78
CA TYR A 72 -10.25 31.56 1.83
C TYR A 72 -10.79 32.28 3.08
N THR A 73 -10.19 33.41 3.46
CA THR A 73 -10.57 34.14 4.68
C THR A 73 -11.80 35.05 4.53
N MET A 74 -12.20 35.34 3.29
CA MET A 74 -13.35 36.20 3.03
C MET A 74 -14.68 35.56 3.48
N GLU A 75 -15.58 36.38 4.02
CA GLU A 75 -16.89 35.94 4.53
C GLU A 75 -18.02 36.69 3.81
N TRP A 76 -18.91 35.94 3.17
CA TRP A 76 -20.11 36.47 2.48
C TRP A 76 -21.36 35.61 2.69
N GLY A 77 -21.46 34.93 3.83
CA GLY A 77 -22.61 34.12 4.24
C GLY A 77 -22.35 32.61 4.19
N ASP A 78 -23.40 31.80 4.19
CA ASP A 78 -23.28 30.33 4.30
C ASP A 78 -22.61 29.66 3.08
N ASN A 79 -22.56 30.36 1.95
CA ASN A 79 -21.85 29.94 0.74
C ASN A 79 -20.49 30.64 0.59
N SER A 80 -19.85 31.02 1.70
CA SER A 80 -18.44 31.46 1.69
C SER A 80 -17.53 30.30 1.33
N LEU A 81 -16.45 30.56 0.59
CA LEU A 81 -15.58 29.51 0.06
C LEU A 81 -15.08 28.53 1.14
N TYR A 82 -14.59 29.04 2.27
CA TYR A 82 -14.07 28.19 3.34
C TYR A 82 -15.12 27.22 3.90
N ARG A 83 -16.40 27.62 3.95
CA ARG A 83 -17.48 26.77 4.49
C ARG A 83 -17.79 25.61 3.56
N VAL A 84 -17.86 25.89 2.26
CA VAL A 84 -18.16 24.85 1.27
C VAL A 84 -16.97 23.90 1.15
N LEU A 85 -15.74 24.43 1.17
CA LEU A 85 -14.53 23.62 1.17
C LEU A 85 -14.43 22.74 2.42
N ASN A 86 -14.59 23.31 3.62
CA ASN A 86 -14.51 22.55 4.86
C ASN A 86 -15.61 21.49 4.96
N ARG A 87 -16.81 21.76 4.41
CA ARG A 87 -17.86 20.74 4.27
C ARG A 87 -17.43 19.60 3.36
N ALA A 88 -16.83 19.89 2.22
CA ALA A 88 -16.31 18.87 1.30
C ALA A 88 -15.19 18.04 1.95
N LEU A 89 -14.28 18.68 2.68
CA LEU A 89 -13.18 18.02 3.40
C LEU A 89 -13.67 17.10 4.54
N ARG A 90 -14.78 17.44 5.20
CA ARG A 90 -15.42 16.62 6.25
C ARG A 90 -16.39 15.57 5.71
N SER A 91 -16.68 15.57 4.42
CA SER A 91 -17.61 14.62 3.79
C SER A 91 -17.07 13.20 3.79
N ASP A 92 -17.94 12.23 4.08
CA ASP A 92 -17.66 10.80 3.90
C ASP A 92 -17.47 10.48 2.39
N ASP A 93 -18.17 11.21 1.52
CA ASP A 93 -17.95 11.18 0.08
C ASP A 93 -16.66 11.93 -0.29
N ARG A 94 -15.59 11.16 -0.50
CA ARG A 94 -14.28 11.69 -0.92
C ARG A 94 -14.26 12.17 -2.37
N ASP A 95 -15.27 11.89 -3.18
CA ASP A 95 -15.36 12.48 -4.51
C ASP A 95 -15.80 13.94 -4.43
N ALA A 96 -16.50 14.35 -3.37
CA ALA A 96 -16.93 15.73 -3.15
C ALA A 96 -15.77 16.74 -3.03
N VAL A 97 -14.58 16.29 -2.60
CA VAL A 97 -13.38 17.16 -2.50
C VAL A 97 -12.58 17.23 -3.81
N LYS A 98 -12.79 16.30 -4.77
CA LYS A 98 -12.02 16.29 -6.03
C LYS A 98 -12.10 17.59 -6.84
N PRO A 99 -13.28 18.25 -6.99
CA PRO A 99 -13.35 19.56 -7.66
C PRO A 99 -12.46 20.63 -7.01
N TRP A 100 -12.12 20.46 -5.73
CA TRP A 100 -11.30 21.41 -4.97
C TRP A 100 -9.80 21.20 -5.12
N PHE A 101 -9.34 20.11 -5.74
CA PHE A 101 -7.92 19.79 -5.85
C PHE A 101 -7.07 20.90 -6.48
N PRO A 102 -7.50 21.57 -7.57
CA PRO A 102 -6.74 22.69 -8.12
C PRO A 102 -6.57 23.85 -7.12
N PHE A 103 -7.62 24.18 -6.36
CA PHE A 103 -7.56 25.24 -5.35
C PHE A 103 -6.71 24.83 -4.15
N LEU A 104 -6.92 23.61 -3.62
CA LEU A 104 -6.16 23.07 -2.49
C LEU A 104 -4.66 23.04 -2.78
N ARG A 105 -4.27 22.66 -4.00
CA ARG A 105 -2.86 22.67 -4.42
C ARG A 105 -2.24 24.06 -4.40
N LEU A 106 -2.95 25.06 -4.94
CA LEU A 106 -2.49 26.46 -4.94
C LEU A 106 -2.44 27.03 -3.52
N PHE A 107 -3.45 26.73 -2.70
CA PHE A 107 -3.54 27.19 -1.32
C PHE A 107 -2.45 26.56 -0.43
N GLU A 108 -2.21 25.25 -0.55
CA GLU A 108 -1.11 24.56 0.16
C GLU A 108 0.25 25.17 -0.21
N SER A 109 0.51 25.40 -1.50
CA SER A 109 1.76 26.02 -1.95
C SER A 109 1.96 27.43 -1.37
N ALA A 110 0.87 28.19 -1.16
CA ALA A 110 0.93 29.46 -0.44
C ALA A 110 1.31 29.27 1.04
N LEU A 111 0.66 28.32 1.71
CA LEU A 111 0.88 28.02 3.13
C LEU A 111 2.29 27.51 3.42
N GLU A 112 2.90 26.73 2.53
CA GLU A 112 4.28 26.23 2.66
C GLU A 112 5.30 27.36 2.80
N LYS A 113 5.06 28.50 2.15
CA LYS A 113 5.95 29.68 2.16
C LYS A 113 5.76 30.57 3.39
N LEU A 114 4.63 30.44 4.09
CA LEU A 114 4.32 31.26 5.25
C LEU A 114 4.98 30.71 6.53
N PRO A 115 5.33 31.60 7.49
CA PRO A 115 6.00 31.19 8.71
C PRO A 115 5.08 30.32 9.59
N SER A 116 5.64 29.21 10.07
CA SER A 116 4.98 28.32 11.01
C SER A 116 4.97 28.90 12.44
N VAL A 117 3.91 28.63 13.18
CA VAL A 117 3.63 29.13 14.53
C VAL A 117 3.77 27.97 15.51
N LYS A 118 4.89 27.94 16.23
CA LYS A 118 5.20 26.91 17.25
C LYS A 118 4.81 27.36 18.66
N LYS A 119 3.53 27.67 18.88
CA LYS A 119 3.00 28.15 20.17
C LYS A 119 1.51 27.84 20.29
N GLY A 120 0.97 28.05 21.49
CA GLY A 120 -0.47 27.96 21.75
C GLY A 120 -1.27 28.91 20.86
N VAL A 121 -2.24 28.36 20.13
CA VAL A 121 -3.26 29.09 19.36
C VAL A 121 -4.64 28.74 19.88
N TRP A 122 -5.57 29.66 19.68
CA TRP A 122 -6.89 29.63 20.30
C TRP A 122 -7.98 29.50 19.25
N ARG A 123 -9.02 28.73 19.58
CA ARG A 123 -10.22 28.60 18.76
C ARG A 123 -11.47 28.49 19.64
N GLY A 124 -12.52 29.23 19.31
CA GLY A 124 -13.75 29.27 20.11
C GLY A 124 -14.95 28.71 19.35
N VAL A 125 -15.80 27.99 20.06
CA VAL A 125 -17.08 27.43 19.58
C VAL A 125 -18.20 27.86 20.52
N PHE A 126 -19.31 28.32 19.97
CA PHE A 126 -20.45 28.86 20.73
C PHE A 126 -21.25 27.82 21.54
N GLU A 127 -20.86 26.55 21.47
CA GLU A 127 -21.58 25.40 22.02
C GLU A 127 -20.63 24.58 22.92
N ASP A 128 -21.18 23.89 23.93
CA ASP A 128 -20.43 22.88 24.68
C ASP A 128 -20.36 21.57 23.87
N ILE A 129 -19.17 21.31 23.33
CA ILE A 129 -18.81 20.04 22.68
C ILE A 129 -17.67 19.34 23.42
N SER A 130 -17.28 19.84 24.59
CA SER A 130 -16.10 19.40 25.34
C SER A 130 -16.11 17.90 25.64
N LYS A 131 -17.29 17.34 25.94
CA LYS A 131 -17.51 15.91 26.23
C LYS A 131 -17.19 14.97 25.07
N ARG A 132 -17.02 15.50 23.84
CA ARG A 132 -16.60 14.72 22.68
C ARG A 132 -15.10 14.49 22.62
N PHE A 133 -14.32 15.18 23.44
CA PHE A 133 -12.86 15.09 23.48
C PHE A 133 -12.44 14.41 24.77
N LYS A 134 -11.95 13.17 24.65
CA LYS A 134 -11.50 12.39 25.81
C LYS A 134 -9.98 12.48 25.92
N GLU A 135 -9.48 12.53 27.15
CA GLU A 135 -8.03 12.50 27.40
C GLU A 135 -7.31 11.37 26.63
N ASN A 136 -6.15 11.71 26.08
CA ASN A 136 -5.30 10.85 25.23
C ASN A 136 -5.94 10.39 23.90
N GLU A 137 -7.14 10.86 23.56
CA GLU A 137 -7.75 10.56 22.27
C GLU A 137 -6.99 11.23 21.13
N MET A 138 -6.74 10.47 20.07
CA MET A 138 -6.26 10.98 18.79
C MET A 138 -7.43 11.38 17.92
N ILE A 139 -7.41 12.62 17.47
CA ILE A 139 -8.42 13.18 16.57
C ILE A 139 -7.76 13.72 15.30
N THR A 140 -8.51 13.74 14.21
CA THR A 140 -8.07 14.36 12.95
C THR A 140 -9.06 15.45 12.56
N TRP A 141 -8.57 16.68 12.41
CA TRP A 141 -9.36 17.77 11.86
C TRP A 141 -9.21 17.81 10.35
N TRP A 142 -10.19 17.24 9.64
CA TRP A 142 -10.15 17.11 8.19
C TRP A 142 -10.27 18.44 7.44
N GLY A 143 -11.05 19.37 7.98
CA GLY A 143 -11.19 20.71 7.44
C GLY A 143 -9.99 21.61 7.78
N ILE A 144 -9.76 22.62 6.96
CA ILE A 144 -8.81 23.69 7.26
C ILE A 144 -9.34 24.46 8.47
N SER A 145 -8.48 24.66 9.47
CA SER A 145 -8.89 25.18 10.77
C SER A 145 -8.33 26.57 11.03
N SER A 146 -9.24 27.51 11.20
CA SER A 146 -8.96 28.91 11.52
C SER A 146 -8.81 29.11 13.04
N CYS A 147 -7.64 29.56 13.47
CA CYS A 147 -7.29 29.84 14.87
C CYS A 147 -6.72 31.26 15.00
N SER A 148 -6.63 31.79 16.22
CA SER A 148 -5.96 33.06 16.49
C SER A 148 -4.85 32.85 17.50
N SER A 149 -3.72 33.53 17.30
CA SER A 149 -2.66 33.58 18.31
C SER A 149 -2.98 34.53 19.47
N THR A 150 -4.15 35.19 19.45
CA THR A 150 -4.58 36.17 20.47
C THR A 150 -5.94 35.79 21.06
N VAL A 151 -5.99 35.49 22.35
CA VAL A 151 -7.22 35.08 23.04
C VAL A 151 -8.32 36.15 23.01
N SER A 152 -7.98 37.45 23.01
CA SER A 152 -8.98 38.54 22.97
C SER A 152 -9.80 38.54 21.68
N VAL A 153 -9.22 38.08 20.56
CA VAL A 153 -9.94 37.89 19.29
C VAL A 153 -10.96 36.76 19.44
N ILE A 154 -10.64 35.72 20.19
CA ILE A 154 -11.51 34.54 20.37
C ILE A 154 -12.66 34.81 21.34
N LYS A 155 -12.52 35.73 22.29
CA LYS A 155 -13.57 36.05 23.27
C LYS A 155 -14.92 36.41 22.63
N LYS A 156 -14.92 37.04 21.44
CA LYS A 156 -16.15 37.38 20.70
C LYS A 156 -16.89 36.16 20.12
N PHE A 157 -16.28 34.98 20.17
CA PHE A 157 -16.84 33.70 19.72
C PHE A 157 -17.20 32.76 20.88
N LEU A 158 -17.16 33.27 22.12
CA LEU A 158 -17.55 32.53 23.31
C LEU A 158 -18.90 33.05 23.79
N GLY A 159 -19.79 32.12 24.14
CA GLY A 159 -21.13 32.39 24.67
C GLY A 159 -21.25 31.94 26.13
N ALA A 160 -22.48 31.91 26.64
CA ALA A 160 -22.77 31.47 28.01
C ALA A 160 -22.50 29.97 28.24
N ASN A 161 -22.50 29.15 27.18
CA ASN A 161 -22.14 27.74 27.25
C ASN A 161 -21.28 27.38 26.02
N SER A 162 -19.96 27.48 26.14
CA SER A 162 -19.04 27.47 24.99
C SER A 162 -17.78 26.63 25.23
N THR A 163 -17.21 26.10 24.14
CA THR A 163 -15.92 25.40 24.17
C THR A 163 -14.81 26.29 23.63
N LEU A 164 -13.73 26.42 24.40
CA LEU A 164 -12.49 27.08 24.03
C LEU A 164 -11.39 26.03 23.83
N PHE A 165 -10.84 25.95 22.63
CA PHE A 165 -9.68 25.12 22.34
C PHE A 165 -8.39 25.92 22.54
N LEU A 166 -7.48 25.36 23.34
CA LEU A 166 -6.07 25.70 23.36
C LEU A 166 -5.32 24.64 22.56
N ILE A 167 -4.64 25.04 21.50
CA ILE A 167 -3.95 24.13 20.59
C ILE A 167 -2.47 24.46 20.58
N GLU A 168 -1.62 23.54 21.04
CA GLU A 168 -0.17 23.61 20.86
C GLU A 168 0.15 23.28 19.40
N SER A 169 0.24 24.31 18.57
CA SER A 169 0.52 24.14 17.14
C SER A 169 2.03 24.02 16.89
N VAL A 170 2.38 23.23 15.87
CA VAL A 170 3.73 23.07 15.33
C VAL A 170 3.80 23.54 13.87
N ASN A 171 2.81 23.21 13.04
CA ASN A 171 2.79 23.57 11.61
C ASN A 171 1.78 24.65 11.25
N GLY A 172 1.05 25.21 12.21
CA GLY A 172 0.08 26.27 11.97
C GLY A 172 0.72 27.47 11.28
N LYS A 173 0.09 27.99 10.23
CA LYS A 173 0.64 29.04 9.38
C LYS A 173 0.09 30.39 9.75
N ASN A 174 0.97 31.36 10.03
CA ASN A 174 0.56 32.73 10.28
C ASN A 174 0.15 33.39 8.96
N ILE A 175 -1.10 33.84 8.88
CA ILE A 175 -1.63 34.50 7.68
C ILE A 175 -2.09 35.94 7.93
N CYS A 176 -1.66 36.56 9.04
CA CYS A 176 -2.08 37.90 9.47
C CYS A 176 -1.90 39.02 8.41
N GLY A 177 -0.93 38.87 7.50
CA GLY A 177 -0.71 39.81 6.38
C GLY A 177 -1.49 39.50 5.11
N TYR A 178 -2.10 38.32 5.02
CA TYR A 178 -2.68 37.75 3.79
C TYR A 178 -4.18 37.50 3.88
N THR A 179 -4.76 37.71 5.06
CA THR A 179 -6.19 37.56 5.37
C THR A 179 -6.98 38.84 5.05
N ASN A 180 -8.27 38.68 4.76
CA ASN A 180 -9.25 39.78 4.67
C ASN A 180 -9.54 40.43 6.05
N TYR A 181 -9.01 39.86 7.15
CA TYR A 181 -9.21 40.33 8.51
C TYR A 181 -7.87 40.48 9.28
N PRO A 182 -7.04 41.49 8.97
CA PRO A 182 -5.66 41.59 9.46
C PRO A 182 -5.55 41.74 10.99
N ASN A 183 -6.59 42.25 11.66
CA ASN A 183 -6.58 42.47 13.11
C ASN A 183 -6.88 41.20 13.93
N GLU A 184 -7.02 40.04 13.28
CA GLU A 184 -7.40 38.79 13.97
C GLU A 184 -6.22 37.90 14.34
N ASN A 185 -4.99 38.26 13.94
CA ASN A 185 -3.76 37.49 14.17
C ASN A 185 -3.96 36.01 13.82
N GLU A 186 -4.56 35.78 12.66
CA GLU A 186 -5.05 34.49 12.19
C GLU A 186 -3.91 33.51 11.92
N VAL A 187 -4.09 32.29 12.43
CA VAL A 187 -3.23 31.14 12.21
C VAL A 187 -4.10 30.02 11.63
N VAL A 188 -3.66 29.41 10.53
CA VAL A 188 -4.38 28.32 9.86
C VAL A 188 -3.67 26.99 10.11
N LEU A 189 -4.41 26.01 10.59
CA LEU A 189 -4.00 24.61 10.55
C LEU A 189 -4.51 23.98 9.25
N GLY A 190 -3.67 23.22 8.57
CA GLY A 190 -3.99 22.58 7.29
C GLY A 190 -5.10 21.53 7.39
N PRO A 191 -5.60 21.02 6.24
CA PRO A 191 -6.55 19.92 6.26
C PRO A 191 -5.88 18.64 6.76
N GLY A 192 -6.59 17.86 7.58
CA GLY A 192 -6.09 16.58 8.10
C GLY A 192 -5.10 16.72 9.26
N THR A 193 -5.05 17.87 9.95
CA THR A 193 -4.19 18.04 11.14
C THR A 193 -4.55 17.02 12.22
N ARG A 194 -3.56 16.23 12.65
CA ARG A 194 -3.69 15.25 13.74
C ARG A 194 -3.43 15.94 15.06
N LEU A 195 -4.33 15.75 16.02
CA LEU A 195 -4.29 16.37 17.33
C LEU A 195 -4.48 15.29 18.40
N ARG A 196 -3.75 15.42 19.51
CA ARG A 196 -3.97 14.63 20.72
C ARG A 196 -4.65 15.49 21.77
N VAL A 197 -5.66 14.94 22.43
CA VAL A 197 -6.27 15.56 23.61
C VAL A 197 -5.35 15.34 24.80
N GLU A 198 -4.79 16.42 25.36
CA GLU A 198 -3.78 16.31 26.44
C GLU A 198 -4.41 15.96 27.79
N SER A 199 -5.63 16.43 28.06
CA SER A 199 -6.35 16.21 29.32
C SER A 199 -7.85 16.29 29.10
N ASN A 200 -8.63 15.74 30.04
CA ASN A 200 -10.07 15.96 30.03
C ASN A 200 -10.37 17.46 30.13
N ALA A 201 -11.47 17.88 29.50
CA ALA A 201 -11.83 19.29 29.44
C ALA A 201 -11.94 19.91 30.84
N LEU A 202 -11.42 21.13 30.98
CA LEU A 202 -11.57 21.92 32.20
C LEU A 202 -12.90 22.67 32.14
N ASP A 203 -13.81 22.31 33.03
CA ASP A 203 -15.08 23.01 33.22
C ASP A 203 -14.88 24.21 34.16
N HIS A 204 -15.12 25.41 33.65
CA HIS A 204 -15.09 26.63 34.45
C HIS A 204 -16.50 27.03 34.89
N ASP A 205 -16.61 27.55 36.11
CA ASP A 205 -17.84 28.14 36.63
C ASP A 205 -18.30 29.27 35.69
N GLY A 206 -19.51 29.12 35.11
CA GLY A 206 -20.04 30.05 34.10
C GLY A 206 -20.15 29.50 32.68
N GLY A 207 -19.98 28.18 32.47
CA GLY A 207 -20.28 27.50 31.20
C GLY A 207 -19.18 27.63 30.14
N LEU A 208 -17.94 27.91 30.56
CA LEU A 208 -16.78 27.86 29.67
C LEU A 208 -16.06 26.53 29.86
N HIS A 209 -15.92 25.78 28.78
CA HIS A 209 -15.24 24.48 28.75
C HIS A 209 -13.94 24.60 27.96
N VAL A 210 -12.80 24.29 28.57
CA VAL A 210 -11.48 24.43 27.92
C VAL A 210 -10.96 23.06 27.51
N VAL A 211 -10.70 22.86 26.21
CA VAL A 211 -10.11 21.65 25.65
C VAL A 211 -8.66 21.93 25.23
N HIS A 212 -7.71 21.17 25.78
CA HIS A 212 -6.29 21.30 25.45
C HIS A 212 -5.87 20.23 24.45
N LEU A 213 -5.40 20.68 23.29
CA LEU A 213 -4.95 19.84 22.19
C LEU A 213 -3.47 20.10 21.90
N ARG A 214 -2.75 19.06 21.50
CA ARG A 214 -1.40 19.16 20.93
C ARG A 214 -1.40 18.67 19.49
N GLU A 215 -0.83 19.45 18.58
CA GLU A 215 -0.59 19.02 17.21
C GLU A 215 0.50 17.95 17.19
N MET A 216 0.17 16.80 16.61
CA MET A 216 1.10 15.69 16.48
C MET A 216 1.86 15.84 15.17
N THR A 217 3.18 15.81 15.26
CA THR A 217 4.07 15.64 14.11
C THR A 217 4.52 14.19 14.04
N ASP A 218 5.01 13.76 12.87
CA ASP A 218 5.53 12.40 12.69
C ASP A 218 6.70 12.08 13.66
N ASP A 219 7.35 13.11 14.20
CA ASP A 219 8.39 13.00 15.24
C ASP A 219 7.84 12.74 16.67
N ALA A 220 6.56 12.99 16.93
CA ALA A 220 5.97 12.99 18.28
C ALA A 220 5.31 11.65 18.68
N GLU A 221 5.20 10.67 17.77
CA GLU A 221 4.75 9.30 18.12
C GLU A 221 5.79 8.51 18.93
N ILE A 222 6.98 9.06 19.15
CA ILE A 222 8.10 8.42 19.88
C ILE A 222 7.93 8.54 21.41
N ASP A 223 7.08 9.44 21.92
CA ASP A 223 7.12 9.83 23.34
C ASP A 223 6.18 9.01 24.27
N MET A 224 5.23 8.23 23.73
CA MET A 224 4.30 7.41 24.54
C MET A 224 4.67 5.92 24.65
N THR A 225 5.67 5.44 23.91
CA THR A 225 6.20 4.07 24.08
C THR A 225 7.21 3.95 25.23
N SER A 226 7.53 5.07 25.90
CA SER A 226 8.53 5.14 26.97
C SER A 226 7.97 4.89 28.39
N THR A 227 6.65 4.80 28.58
CA THR A 227 6.04 4.77 29.93
C THR A 227 4.95 3.72 30.18
N LEU A 228 4.87 2.66 29.36
CA LEU A 228 4.08 1.47 29.68
C LEU A 228 4.91 0.21 29.45
N GLY A 229 6.01 0.11 30.21
CA GLY A 229 6.52 -1.20 30.63
C GLY A 229 5.56 -1.78 31.66
N ASP A 230 5.22 -3.04 31.49
CA ASP A 230 4.33 -3.86 32.32
C ASP A 230 2.82 -3.63 32.13
N LEU A 231 2.23 -4.37 31.18
CA LEU A 231 1.11 -5.29 31.45
C LEU A 231 0.82 -6.16 30.20
N GLN A 232 0.54 -7.44 30.47
CA GLN A 232 0.45 -8.57 29.54
C GLN A 232 -0.49 -8.34 28.35
N LEU A 233 -0.01 -8.66 27.14
CA LEU A 233 -0.82 -8.82 25.93
C LEU A 233 -1.48 -10.20 25.94
N THR A 234 -2.81 -10.23 25.92
CA THR A 234 -3.60 -11.39 25.48
C THR A 234 -4.18 -11.11 24.10
N GLU A 235 -4.00 -12.07 23.20
CA GLU A 235 -4.48 -12.06 21.82
C GLU A 235 -6.02 -12.08 21.79
N HIS A 236 -6.66 -11.07 21.19
CA HIS A 236 -7.94 -11.18 20.46
C HIS A 236 -8.46 -9.80 20.03
N SER A 237 -8.10 -9.31 18.83
CA SER A 237 -8.94 -8.39 18.03
C SER A 237 -8.28 -7.92 16.71
N VAL A 238 -7.87 -8.84 15.83
CA VAL A 238 -7.48 -8.51 14.44
C VAL A 238 -8.32 -9.32 13.46
N GLN A 239 -9.60 -8.97 13.31
CA GLN A 239 -10.46 -9.56 12.26
C GLN A 239 -11.75 -8.73 12.06
N LYS A 240 -11.63 -7.45 11.65
CA LYS A 240 -12.81 -6.67 11.19
C LYS A 240 -12.42 -5.44 10.34
N SER A 241 -11.71 -5.62 9.22
CA SER A 241 -11.45 -4.52 8.27
C SER A 241 -11.04 -4.99 6.85
N ARG A 242 -11.77 -5.91 6.20
CA ARG A 242 -11.44 -6.39 4.83
C ARG A 242 -12.62 -6.53 3.84
N LEU A 243 -13.66 -5.69 3.90
CA LEU A 243 -14.83 -5.84 2.99
C LEU A 243 -15.26 -4.58 2.20
N GLY A 244 -14.39 -3.58 2.00
CA GLY A 244 -14.79 -2.29 1.40
C GLY A 244 -14.45 -2.00 -0.08
N GLU A 245 -13.55 -2.75 -0.74
CA GLU A 245 -12.82 -2.22 -1.92
C GLU A 245 -13.18 -2.82 -3.31
N SER A 246 -14.28 -3.58 -3.46
CA SER A 246 -14.57 -4.34 -4.70
C SER A 246 -15.45 -3.65 -5.78
N SER A 247 -15.86 -2.38 -5.67
CA SER A 247 -16.98 -1.83 -6.47
C SER A 247 -16.65 -1.01 -7.74
N LYS A 248 -15.38 -0.67 -8.03
CA LYS A 248 -15.01 0.23 -9.16
C LYS A 248 -14.64 -0.48 -10.47
N GLU A 249 -14.45 -1.80 -10.46
CA GLU A 249 -13.94 -2.55 -11.62
C GLU A 249 -15.00 -2.85 -12.69
N PHE A 250 -16.28 -2.62 -12.40
CA PHE A 250 -17.42 -2.96 -13.25
C PHE A 250 -18.23 -1.75 -13.74
N GLN A 251 -17.63 -0.55 -13.82
CA GLN A 251 -18.35 0.66 -14.26
C GLN A 251 -17.98 1.06 -15.69
N CYS A 252 -19.00 1.34 -16.53
CA CYS A 252 -18.83 1.81 -17.89
C CYS A 252 -18.50 3.30 -17.91
N THR A 253 -17.35 3.67 -18.47
CA THR A 253 -16.89 5.07 -18.50
C THR A 253 -17.69 5.99 -19.43
N ILE A 254 -18.53 5.44 -20.32
CA ILE A 254 -19.40 6.24 -21.21
C ILE A 254 -20.65 6.74 -20.48
N HIS A 255 -21.28 5.89 -19.67
CA HIS A 255 -22.56 6.23 -19.00
C HIS A 255 -22.49 6.21 -17.47
N GLN A 256 -21.28 5.99 -16.92
CA GLN A 256 -20.94 6.10 -15.51
C GLN A 256 -21.84 5.27 -14.58
N GLY A 257 -22.20 4.05 -15.02
CA GLY A 257 -22.94 3.05 -14.25
C GLY A 257 -22.42 1.63 -14.53
N GLU A 258 -23.02 0.60 -13.93
CA GLU A 258 -22.53 -0.79 -14.08
C GLU A 258 -22.50 -1.29 -15.54
N LEU A 259 -21.46 -2.06 -15.88
CA LEU A 259 -21.20 -2.64 -17.20
C LEU A 259 -22.24 -3.71 -17.54
N LYS A 260 -23.01 -3.48 -18.61
CA LYS A 260 -23.96 -4.43 -19.21
C LYS A 260 -23.41 -4.95 -20.54
N ASP A 261 -23.28 -6.27 -20.67
CA ASP A 261 -22.59 -6.94 -21.78
C ASP A 261 -21.22 -6.29 -22.08
N PRO A 262 -20.25 -6.37 -21.15
CA PRO A 262 -18.98 -5.67 -21.27
C PRO A 262 -18.21 -6.07 -22.55
N MET A 263 -17.61 -5.07 -23.17
CA MET A 263 -16.74 -5.15 -24.34
C MET A 263 -15.40 -4.52 -23.99
N VAL A 264 -14.30 -5.10 -24.45
CA VAL A 264 -12.94 -4.63 -24.17
C VAL A 264 -12.23 -4.30 -25.46
N LEU A 265 -11.74 -3.07 -25.56
CA LEU A 265 -10.89 -2.64 -26.69
C LEU A 265 -9.43 -3.14 -26.49
N PRO A 266 -8.60 -3.18 -27.54
CA PRO A 266 -7.19 -3.57 -27.43
C PRO A 266 -6.37 -2.74 -26.42
N CYS A 267 -6.79 -1.51 -26.13
CA CYS A 267 -6.25 -0.67 -25.05
C CYS A 267 -6.77 -1.02 -23.64
N THR A 268 -7.40 -2.19 -23.48
CA THR A 268 -7.92 -2.81 -22.25
C THR A 268 -9.06 -2.07 -21.52
N HIS A 269 -9.51 -0.93 -22.04
CA HIS A 269 -10.68 -0.21 -21.52
C HIS A 269 -11.99 -0.94 -21.82
N LYS A 270 -12.89 -0.94 -20.82
CA LYS A 270 -14.13 -1.72 -20.80
C LYS A 270 -15.36 -0.81 -20.96
N PHE A 271 -16.29 -1.21 -21.81
CA PHE A 271 -17.52 -0.45 -22.11
C PHE A 271 -18.71 -1.39 -22.27
N CYS A 272 -19.94 -0.91 -22.08
CA CYS A 272 -21.12 -1.70 -22.42
C CYS A 272 -21.19 -1.92 -23.94
N LEU A 273 -21.62 -3.11 -24.38
CA LEU A 273 -21.84 -3.43 -25.79
C LEU A 273 -22.69 -2.37 -26.50
N HIS A 274 -23.73 -1.88 -25.83
CA HIS A 274 -24.59 -0.85 -26.39
C HIS A 274 -23.86 0.48 -26.58
N CYS A 275 -23.09 0.92 -25.58
CA CYS A 275 -22.37 2.20 -25.58
C CYS A 275 -21.20 2.20 -26.56
N LEU A 276 -20.40 1.13 -26.61
CA LEU A 276 -19.36 0.99 -27.61
C LEU A 276 -19.95 0.89 -29.03
N GLY A 277 -21.11 0.22 -29.18
CA GLY A 277 -21.82 0.15 -30.44
C GLY A 277 -22.32 1.51 -30.95
N ILE A 278 -22.61 2.48 -30.06
CA ILE A 278 -22.94 3.86 -30.44
C ILE A 278 -21.68 4.56 -30.98
N CYS A 279 -20.55 4.47 -30.27
CA CYS A 279 -19.28 5.08 -30.69
C CYS A 279 -18.80 4.55 -32.04
N ILE A 280 -18.95 3.24 -32.29
CA ILE A 280 -18.60 2.63 -33.59
C ILE A 280 -19.52 3.15 -34.71
N ARG A 281 -20.82 3.35 -34.46
CA ARG A 281 -21.75 3.87 -35.47
C ARG A 281 -21.58 5.37 -35.77
N GLN A 282 -21.02 6.12 -34.83
CA GLN A 282 -20.73 7.55 -34.99
C GLN A 282 -19.49 7.80 -35.88
N ASN A 283 -18.66 6.78 -36.11
CA ASN A 283 -17.53 6.82 -37.04
C ASN A 283 -17.78 5.92 -38.26
N ALA A 284 -18.00 6.52 -39.44
CA ALA A 284 -18.30 5.78 -40.67
C ALA A 284 -17.08 5.07 -41.31
N ALA A 285 -15.86 5.27 -40.79
CA ALA A 285 -14.61 4.83 -41.41
C ALA A 285 -14.14 3.41 -41.02
N GLY A 286 -14.96 2.64 -40.29
CA GLY A 286 -14.56 1.30 -39.82
C GLY A 286 -13.53 1.31 -38.69
N GLU A 287 -13.35 2.46 -38.02
CA GLU A 287 -12.43 2.67 -36.90
C GLU A 287 -13.17 3.31 -35.72
N VAL A 288 -12.76 2.98 -34.50
CA VAL A 288 -13.31 3.53 -33.26
C VAL A 288 -12.21 4.15 -32.41
N ILE A 289 -12.46 5.36 -31.91
CA ILE A 289 -11.59 6.05 -30.98
C ILE A 289 -12.05 5.67 -29.56
N CYS A 290 -11.14 5.17 -28.74
CA CYS A 290 -11.44 4.81 -27.36
C CYS A 290 -11.83 6.06 -26.54
N PRO A 291 -13.04 6.16 -25.96
CA PRO A 291 -13.47 7.35 -25.21
C PRO A 291 -12.71 7.62 -23.90
N THR A 292 -11.90 6.67 -23.45
CA THR A 292 -11.16 6.78 -22.18
C THR A 292 -9.70 7.19 -22.37
N CYS A 293 -9.08 6.83 -23.50
CA CYS A 293 -7.64 7.04 -23.73
C CYS A 293 -7.29 7.49 -25.15
N ASP A 294 -8.29 7.82 -25.97
CA ASP A 294 -8.18 8.37 -27.32
C ASP A 294 -7.42 7.52 -28.35
N SER A 295 -7.10 6.26 -28.01
CA SER A 295 -6.45 5.32 -28.93
C SER A 295 -7.40 4.89 -30.06
N VAL A 296 -6.91 4.86 -31.29
CA VAL A 296 -7.68 4.48 -32.48
C VAL A 296 -7.58 2.97 -32.73
N HIS A 297 -8.70 2.31 -32.96
CA HIS A 297 -8.76 0.87 -33.22
C HIS A 297 -9.61 0.53 -34.46
N LYS A 298 -9.08 -0.32 -35.33
CA LYS A 298 -9.84 -0.87 -36.47
C LYS A 298 -10.90 -1.84 -36.00
N VAL A 299 -12.14 -1.71 -36.50
CA VAL A 299 -13.29 -2.52 -36.09
C VAL A 299 -13.38 -3.79 -36.95
N PRO A 300 -13.21 -5.00 -36.37
CA PRO A 300 -13.36 -6.26 -37.09
C PRO A 300 -14.81 -6.52 -37.56
N ILE A 301 -14.99 -7.30 -38.63
CA ILE A 301 -16.32 -7.66 -39.16
C ILE A 301 -17.20 -8.35 -38.08
N GLU A 302 -16.60 -9.17 -37.21
CA GLU A 302 -17.28 -9.82 -36.07
C GLU A 302 -16.89 -9.22 -34.70
N TRP A 303 -16.67 -7.90 -34.61
CA TRP A 303 -16.17 -7.25 -33.38
C TRP A 303 -16.97 -7.56 -32.11
N LYS A 304 -18.27 -7.85 -32.21
CA LYS A 304 -19.12 -8.25 -31.07
C LYS A 304 -18.73 -9.59 -30.44
N LYS A 305 -18.05 -10.47 -31.18
CA LYS A 305 -17.50 -11.72 -30.66
C LYS A 305 -16.05 -11.51 -30.22
N VAL A 306 -15.25 -10.80 -31.03
CA VAL A 306 -13.82 -10.59 -30.81
C VAL A 306 -13.51 -9.73 -29.58
N TRP A 307 -14.32 -8.69 -29.33
CA TRP A 307 -14.12 -7.76 -28.23
C TRP A 307 -15.04 -8.04 -27.04
N ARG A 308 -15.78 -9.15 -27.05
CA ARG A 308 -16.67 -9.50 -25.93
C ARG A 308 -15.84 -9.85 -24.71
N TYR A 309 -16.11 -9.19 -23.60
CA TYR A 309 -15.50 -9.54 -22.34
C TYR A 309 -16.03 -10.91 -21.90
N GLN A 310 -15.19 -11.93 -22.02
CA GLN A 310 -15.46 -13.24 -21.43
C GLN A 310 -14.95 -13.19 -19.99
N ALA A 311 -15.87 -13.28 -19.04
CA ALA A 311 -15.55 -13.30 -17.62
C ALA A 311 -14.80 -14.61 -17.29
N MET A 312 -13.48 -14.58 -17.42
CA MET A 312 -12.60 -15.54 -16.78
C MET A 312 -12.19 -14.94 -15.43
N ASN A 313 -12.50 -15.61 -14.32
CA ASN A 313 -11.51 -16.60 -13.92
C ASN A 313 -10.31 -16.15 -13.10
N THR A 314 -10.26 -15.04 -12.34
CA THR A 314 -9.32 -14.80 -11.20
C THR A 314 -9.29 -13.32 -10.77
N VAL A 315 -9.78 -13.03 -9.57
CA VAL A 315 -9.45 -11.80 -8.82
C VAL A 315 -8.32 -12.14 -7.85
N SER A 316 -7.09 -12.19 -8.35
CA SER A 316 -5.87 -12.23 -7.51
C SER A 316 -4.71 -11.40 -8.05
N GLN A 317 -4.83 -10.69 -9.17
CA GLN A 317 -3.78 -9.80 -9.63
C GLN A 317 -4.35 -8.51 -10.21
N CYS A 318 -3.81 -7.39 -9.71
CA CYS A 318 -3.88 -6.01 -10.25
C CYS A 318 -4.78 -5.02 -9.50
N PHE A 319 -4.35 -4.60 -8.30
CA PHE A 319 -4.10 -3.18 -7.93
C PHE A 319 -3.32 -3.21 -6.62
N GLU A 320 -1.98 -3.14 -6.71
CA GLU A 320 -1.12 -3.14 -5.53
C GLU A 320 -0.90 -1.70 -5.05
N PRO A 321 -1.10 -1.40 -3.75
CA PRO A 321 -0.67 -0.15 -3.12
C PRO A 321 0.79 0.21 -3.48
N LYS A 322 1.18 1.49 -3.63
CA LYS A 322 2.60 1.86 -3.91
C LYS A 322 3.59 1.20 -2.94
N GLN A 323 3.24 1.12 -1.66
CA GLN A 323 4.02 0.40 -0.63
C GLN A 323 4.04 -1.11 -0.89
N SER A 324 2.91 -1.71 -1.33
CA SER A 324 2.86 -3.11 -1.77
C SER A 324 3.70 -3.36 -3.03
N VAL A 325 3.81 -2.40 -3.96
CA VAL A 325 4.64 -2.53 -5.17
C VAL A 325 6.12 -2.48 -4.80
N GLN A 326 6.52 -1.58 -3.90
CA GLN A 326 7.91 -1.48 -3.44
C GLN A 326 8.32 -2.70 -2.59
N ILE A 327 7.45 -3.16 -1.68
CA ILE A 327 7.67 -4.40 -0.92
C ILE A 327 7.77 -5.60 -1.88
N LYS A 328 6.88 -5.71 -2.87
CA LYS A 328 6.97 -6.80 -3.87
C LYS A 328 8.21 -6.71 -4.74
N ARG A 329 8.69 -5.50 -5.08
CA ARG A 329 9.99 -5.32 -5.74
C ARG A 329 11.15 -5.78 -4.86
N ALA A 330 11.11 -5.49 -3.56
CA ALA A 330 12.12 -5.93 -2.61
C ALA A 330 12.13 -7.47 -2.46
N ILE A 331 10.96 -8.09 -2.33
CA ILE A 331 10.77 -9.55 -2.30
C ILE A 331 11.33 -10.18 -3.59
N ASN A 332 10.85 -9.70 -4.75
CA ASN A 332 11.28 -10.21 -6.04
C ASN A 332 12.79 -10.03 -6.23
N PHE A 333 13.37 -8.92 -5.77
CA PHE A 333 14.82 -8.71 -5.86
C PHE A 333 15.60 -9.73 -5.02
N VAL A 334 15.17 -10.00 -3.78
CA VAL A 334 15.83 -11.00 -2.92
C VAL A 334 15.71 -12.39 -3.52
N GLU A 335 14.51 -12.81 -3.92
CA GLU A 335 14.27 -14.12 -4.51
C GLU A 335 15.06 -14.29 -5.81
N ASP A 336 14.98 -13.32 -6.71
CA ASP A 336 15.71 -13.33 -7.98
C ASP A 336 17.23 -13.35 -7.76
N SER A 337 17.73 -12.53 -6.83
CA SER A 337 19.15 -12.49 -6.48
C SER A 337 19.63 -13.77 -5.75
N TYR A 338 18.74 -14.52 -5.09
CA TYR A 338 19.09 -15.81 -4.48
C TYR A 338 19.06 -16.95 -5.51
N TYR A 339 17.99 -17.05 -6.30
CA TYR A 339 17.77 -18.16 -7.23
C TYR A 339 18.56 -18.02 -8.55
N ARG A 340 18.82 -16.80 -9.05
CA ARG A 340 19.67 -16.63 -10.25
C ARG A 340 21.11 -17.07 -10.02
N PHE A 341 21.58 -16.99 -8.77
CA PHE A 341 22.97 -17.20 -8.41
C PHE A 341 23.16 -18.42 -7.49
N GLY A 342 22.16 -19.31 -7.37
CA GLY A 342 22.25 -20.46 -6.44
C GLY A 342 21.52 -21.72 -6.91
N ASN A 343 22.26 -22.82 -7.07
CA ASN A 343 21.70 -24.18 -7.09
C ASN A 343 21.47 -24.68 -5.64
N SER A 344 20.64 -23.99 -4.86
CA SER A 344 20.34 -24.37 -3.48
C SER A 344 19.06 -25.22 -3.41
N PRO A 345 19.07 -26.38 -2.73
CA PRO A 345 17.84 -27.18 -2.52
C PRO A 345 16.86 -26.50 -1.54
N GLN A 346 17.34 -25.55 -0.74
CA GLN A 346 16.53 -24.81 0.23
C GLN A 346 15.90 -23.58 -0.42
N ARG A 347 14.61 -23.35 -0.16
CA ARG A 347 13.92 -22.13 -0.58
C ARG A 347 14.01 -21.06 0.51
N ILE A 348 14.18 -19.81 0.09
CA ILE A 348 14.09 -18.67 0.99
C ILE A 348 12.60 -18.30 1.15
N LYS A 349 12.14 -18.25 2.40
CA LYS A 349 10.81 -17.74 2.76
C LYS A 349 11.00 -16.40 3.46
N ILE A 350 10.39 -15.36 2.91
CA ILE A 350 10.42 -14.02 3.51
C ILE A 350 9.32 -13.94 4.57
N ASN A 351 9.72 -13.71 5.81
CA ASN A 351 8.82 -13.60 6.95
C ASN A 351 8.25 -12.18 7.08
N SER A 352 9.10 -11.17 6.90
CA SER A 352 8.69 -9.77 6.93
C SER A 352 9.61 -8.87 6.10
N VAL A 353 9.05 -7.76 5.62
CA VAL A 353 9.76 -6.70 4.91
C VAL A 353 9.37 -5.38 5.54
N GLN A 354 10.36 -4.63 6.02
CA GLN A 354 10.19 -3.32 6.64
C GLN A 354 10.93 -2.27 5.83
N GLU A 355 10.23 -1.20 5.43
CA GLU A 355 10.85 -0.04 4.78
C GLU A 355 11.64 0.79 5.81
N VAL A 356 12.81 1.28 5.40
CA VAL A 356 13.67 2.12 6.22
C VAL A 356 13.41 3.59 5.89
N GLU A 357 12.55 4.22 6.67
CA GLU A 357 12.24 5.66 6.55
C GLU A 357 13.22 6.48 7.40
N ASN A 358 14.36 6.86 6.81
CA ASN A 358 15.37 7.68 7.49
C ASN A 358 15.81 8.88 6.64
N THR A 359 15.18 10.03 6.88
CA THR A 359 15.44 11.29 6.16
C THR A 359 16.88 11.78 6.33
N ARG A 360 17.50 11.55 7.50
CA ARG A 360 18.89 11.93 7.78
C ARG A 360 19.88 11.13 6.95
N LEU A 361 19.70 9.80 6.85
CA LEU A 361 20.53 8.95 6.00
C LEU A 361 20.32 9.29 4.53
N ARG A 362 19.07 9.49 4.11
CA ARG A 362 18.74 9.92 2.73
C ARG A 362 19.41 11.25 2.37
N ALA A 363 19.38 12.25 3.26
CA ALA A 363 20.05 13.52 3.03
C ALA A 363 21.58 13.40 2.95
N LYS A 364 22.21 12.51 3.75
CA LYS A 364 23.65 12.21 3.65
C LYS A 364 23.98 11.54 2.32
N PHE A 365 23.16 10.59 1.89
CA PHE A 365 23.29 9.89 0.62
C PHE A 365 23.17 10.84 -0.59
N GLU A 366 22.16 11.73 -0.60
CA GLU A 366 21.99 12.71 -1.69
C GLU A 366 23.15 13.71 -1.75
N ARG A 367 23.71 14.15 -0.61
CA ARG A 367 24.94 14.96 -0.61
C ARG A 367 26.14 14.19 -1.15
N CYS A 368 26.25 12.91 -0.82
CA CYS A 368 27.30 12.04 -1.34
C CYS A 368 27.18 11.88 -2.87
N LYS A 369 25.96 11.72 -3.38
CA LYS A 369 25.64 11.64 -4.81
C LYS A 369 26.06 12.90 -5.58
N ILE A 370 25.81 14.09 -5.02
CA ILE A 370 26.27 15.36 -5.62
C ILE A 370 27.81 15.40 -5.69
N THR A 371 28.48 14.91 -4.65
CA THR A 371 29.95 14.90 -4.58
C THR A 371 30.57 13.89 -5.56
N LEU A 372 29.85 12.81 -5.85
CA LEU A 372 30.22 11.77 -6.80
C LEU A 372 29.39 11.93 -8.09
N SER A 373 29.59 13.03 -8.81
CA SER A 373 28.73 13.49 -9.91
C SER A 373 28.47 12.48 -11.06
N ASP A 374 29.22 11.37 -11.12
CA ASP A 374 29.08 10.28 -12.10
C ASP A 374 28.73 8.91 -11.48
N ALA A 375 28.35 8.85 -10.19
CA ALA A 375 28.05 7.59 -9.52
C ALA A 375 26.66 7.05 -9.88
N HIS A 376 26.61 5.80 -10.36
CA HIS A 376 25.37 5.05 -10.49
C HIS A 376 24.92 4.48 -9.14
N VAL A 377 23.61 4.47 -8.93
CA VAL A 377 22.98 3.78 -7.79
C VAL A 377 22.75 2.33 -8.18
N VAL A 378 23.25 1.41 -7.38
CA VAL A 378 23.01 -0.03 -7.51
C VAL A 378 22.43 -0.54 -6.20
N THR A 379 21.34 -1.30 -6.29
CA THR A 379 20.74 -1.95 -5.11
C THR A 379 21.49 -3.25 -4.82
N LEU A 380 22.01 -3.41 -3.60
CA LEU A 380 22.77 -4.57 -3.15
C LEU A 380 22.25 -5.08 -1.79
N LEU A 381 22.65 -6.30 -1.40
CA LEU A 381 22.25 -6.90 -0.13
C LEU A 381 23.40 -6.88 0.87
N HIS A 382 23.08 -6.54 2.13
CA HIS A 382 23.96 -6.71 3.27
C HIS A 382 23.36 -7.72 4.24
N GLY A 383 24.02 -8.86 4.43
CA GLY A 383 23.65 -9.85 5.45
C GLY A 383 24.09 -9.39 6.84
N THR A 384 23.18 -9.41 7.81
CA THR A 384 23.48 -9.01 9.19
C THR A 384 22.74 -9.87 10.22
N LYS A 385 22.99 -9.61 11.51
CA LYS A 385 22.23 -10.21 12.63
C LYS A 385 21.10 -9.24 13.04
N ALA A 386 19.96 -9.78 13.49
CA ALA A 386 18.81 -8.98 13.92
C ALA A 386 19.15 -7.84 14.89
N GLN A 387 20.04 -8.08 15.85
CA GLN A 387 20.50 -7.07 16.81
C GLN A 387 21.15 -5.82 16.18
N PHE A 388 21.68 -5.92 14.96
CA PHE A 388 22.34 -4.81 14.27
C PHE A 388 21.43 -4.09 13.26
N ALA A 389 20.32 -4.70 12.86
CA ALA A 389 19.42 -4.18 11.83
C ALA A 389 18.82 -2.82 12.21
N ALA A 390 18.32 -2.69 13.45
CA ALA A 390 17.77 -1.44 13.96
C ALA A 390 18.83 -0.31 14.00
N GLY A 391 20.07 -0.66 14.36
CA GLY A 391 21.20 0.28 14.34
C GLY A 391 21.54 0.74 12.93
N ILE A 392 21.54 -0.16 11.96
CA ILE A 392 21.76 0.18 10.54
C ILE A 392 20.64 1.08 10.01
N ALA A 393 19.37 0.79 10.32
CA ALA A 393 18.25 1.62 9.89
C ALA A 393 18.22 3.02 10.51
N SER A 394 18.70 3.17 11.75
CA SER A 394 18.70 4.46 12.47
C SER A 394 19.97 5.29 12.21
N GLU A 395 21.14 4.69 12.35
CA GLU A 395 22.45 5.37 12.32
C GLU A 395 23.22 5.18 11.01
N GLY A 396 22.77 4.27 10.15
CA GLY A 396 23.48 3.87 8.93
C GLY A 396 24.59 2.86 9.23
N PHE A 397 25.33 2.47 8.20
CA PHE A 397 26.40 1.50 8.34
C PHE A 397 27.58 2.05 9.17
N LEU A 398 28.21 1.17 9.95
CA LEU A 398 29.45 1.47 10.66
C LEU A 398 30.63 0.83 9.93
N ILE A 399 31.69 1.60 9.73
CA ILE A 399 32.98 1.08 9.28
C ILE A 399 33.83 0.85 10.53
N PRO A 400 34.27 -0.39 10.82
CA PRO A 400 34.99 -0.70 12.05
C PRO A 400 36.29 0.11 12.19
N THR A 401 36.48 0.76 13.35
CA THR A 401 37.68 1.56 13.65
C THR A 401 38.84 0.71 14.18
N SER A 402 38.55 -0.35 14.94
CA SER A 402 39.50 -1.37 15.44
C SER A 402 38.91 -2.77 15.33
N PHE A 403 39.67 -3.73 14.78
CA PHE A 403 39.30 -5.15 14.78
C PHE A 403 40.22 -5.89 15.78
N ASN A 404 39.69 -6.25 16.95
CA ASN A 404 40.23 -7.35 17.74
C ASN A 404 39.31 -8.54 17.54
N ARG A 405 39.71 -9.52 16.73
CA ARG A 405 38.95 -10.77 16.56
C ARG A 405 39.18 -11.66 17.78
N ASN A 406 38.09 -12.23 18.30
CA ASN A 406 38.17 -13.34 19.24
C ASN A 406 38.61 -14.58 18.45
N PRO A 407 39.77 -15.21 18.78
CA PRO A 407 40.31 -16.32 18.00
C PRO A 407 39.44 -17.59 18.01
N ASP A 408 38.48 -17.70 18.93
CA ASP A 408 37.78 -18.97 19.17
C ASP A 408 36.49 -19.20 18.37
N ASN A 409 36.06 -18.31 17.47
CA ASN A 409 34.68 -18.38 16.97
C ASN A 409 34.37 -18.04 15.50
N ASP A 410 35.30 -18.04 14.56
CA ASP A 410 34.94 -17.96 13.12
C ASP A 410 35.95 -18.72 12.26
N ALA A 411 35.71 -20.01 12.01
CA ALA A 411 36.35 -20.71 10.91
C ALA A 411 35.76 -20.18 9.59
N GLU A 412 36.63 -19.67 8.70
CA GLU A 412 36.41 -19.44 7.25
C GLU A 412 35.74 -18.15 6.74
N GLY A 413 36.07 -16.97 7.28
CA GLY A 413 35.69 -15.71 6.63
C GLY A 413 36.66 -14.56 6.85
N GLU A 414 37.79 -14.53 6.15
CA GLU A 414 38.63 -13.32 6.08
C GLU A 414 37.92 -12.24 5.26
N LEU A 415 37.77 -11.03 5.82
CA LEU A 415 37.23 -9.89 5.08
C LEU A 415 38.18 -9.51 3.96
N LYS A 416 37.77 -9.76 2.70
CA LYS A 416 38.67 -9.70 1.52
C LYS A 416 39.31 -8.33 1.28
N PHE A 417 38.76 -7.23 1.81
CA PHE A 417 39.17 -5.85 1.48
C PHE A 417 39.30 -4.92 2.70
N GLY A 418 39.65 -5.44 3.88
CA GLY A 418 39.91 -4.62 5.06
C GLY A 418 38.69 -3.84 5.58
N LYS A 419 38.87 -2.55 5.91
CA LYS A 419 37.87 -1.72 6.61
C LYS A 419 36.87 -1.08 5.64
N ALA A 420 35.80 -1.80 5.34
CA ALA A 420 34.71 -1.36 4.47
C ALA A 420 33.35 -1.87 4.95
N VAL A 421 32.28 -1.37 4.32
CA VAL A 421 30.96 -1.99 4.37
C VAL A 421 30.85 -2.97 3.21
N TYR A 422 30.46 -4.21 3.51
CA TYR A 422 30.42 -5.30 2.55
C TYR A 422 29.00 -5.57 2.07
N PHE A 423 28.86 -5.72 0.76
CA PHE A 423 27.60 -6.05 0.09
C PHE A 423 27.82 -7.18 -0.90
N ALA A 424 26.76 -7.93 -1.19
CA ALA A 424 26.78 -9.01 -2.17
C ALA A 424 25.40 -9.22 -2.79
N HIS A 425 25.30 -10.19 -3.68
CA HIS A 425 24.04 -10.74 -4.17
C HIS A 425 23.58 -11.96 -3.34
N GLY A 426 22.31 -12.33 -3.51
CA GLY A 426 21.47 -13.15 -2.63
C GLY A 426 22.20 -14.26 -1.89
N LYS A 427 22.70 -15.28 -2.59
CA LYS A 427 23.32 -16.44 -1.92
C LYS A 427 24.50 -16.04 -1.03
N LYS A 428 25.41 -15.19 -1.52
CA LYS A 428 26.56 -14.74 -0.74
C LYS A 428 26.16 -13.86 0.44
N ALA A 429 25.19 -12.96 0.26
CA ALA A 429 24.67 -12.14 1.35
C ALA A 429 24.01 -13.00 2.46
N THR A 430 23.34 -14.09 2.10
CA THR A 430 22.75 -15.03 3.07
C THR A 430 23.75 -15.89 3.83
N GLU A 431 24.99 -16.04 3.35
CA GLU A 431 26.06 -16.73 4.09
C GLU A 431 26.55 -15.89 5.28
N TYR A 432 26.50 -14.56 5.16
CA TYR A 432 26.94 -13.62 6.21
C TYR A 432 25.84 -13.24 7.20
N GLY A 433 24.58 -13.25 6.77
CA GLY A 433 23.42 -12.91 7.60
C GLY A 433 22.80 -14.12 8.30
N LYS A 434 22.46 -14.00 9.59
CA LYS A 434 21.59 -14.97 10.27
C LYS A 434 20.17 -14.41 10.27
N ASN A 435 19.41 -14.72 9.22
CA ASN A 435 17.99 -14.43 9.03
C ASN A 435 17.63 -12.97 8.69
N ILE A 436 18.60 -12.07 8.54
CA ILE A 436 18.33 -10.68 8.17
C ILE A 436 19.17 -10.24 6.98
N LEU A 437 18.49 -9.69 5.98
CA LEU A 437 19.07 -8.97 4.85
C LEU A 437 18.68 -7.50 4.93
N VAL A 438 19.63 -6.61 4.66
CA VAL A 438 19.37 -5.18 4.48
C VAL A 438 19.54 -4.85 3.00
N LEU A 439 18.42 -4.55 2.33
CA LEU A 439 18.42 -4.08 0.94
C LEU A 439 18.87 -2.62 0.93
N THR A 440 19.95 -2.33 0.21
CA THR A 440 20.67 -1.07 0.31
C THR A 440 20.92 -0.48 -1.07
N ASP A 441 20.58 0.80 -1.25
CA ASP A 441 21.00 1.55 -2.42
C ASP A 441 22.43 2.06 -2.21
N CYS A 442 23.32 1.70 -3.13
CA CYS A 442 24.75 1.96 -3.04
C CYS A 442 25.22 2.85 -4.20
N LEU A 443 25.88 3.97 -3.87
CA LEU A 443 26.58 4.81 -4.83
C LEU A 443 27.98 4.26 -5.06
N LEU A 444 28.22 3.57 -6.17
CA LEU A 444 29.50 2.89 -6.37
C LEU A 444 30.66 3.84 -6.69
N GLY A 445 30.40 4.98 -7.33
CA GLY A 445 31.43 5.91 -7.79
C GLY A 445 32.42 5.23 -8.74
N LYS A 446 33.72 5.57 -8.61
CA LYS A 446 34.78 4.85 -9.34
C LYS A 446 35.04 3.48 -8.69
N VAL A 447 34.76 2.42 -9.45
CA VAL A 447 34.92 1.03 -9.04
C VAL A 447 36.28 0.49 -9.49
N GLN A 448 36.99 -0.19 -8.60
CA GLN A 448 38.15 -1.01 -8.95
C GLN A 448 37.71 -2.47 -9.03
N GLU A 449 37.84 -3.06 -10.21
CA GLU A 449 37.61 -4.49 -10.44
C GLU A 449 38.83 -5.30 -9.97
N THR A 450 38.60 -6.41 -9.25
CA THR A 450 39.67 -7.30 -8.80
C THR A 450 39.20 -8.75 -8.65
N ASN A 451 40.12 -9.70 -8.83
CA ASN A 451 39.94 -11.12 -8.52
C ASN A 451 40.87 -11.59 -7.40
N LYS A 452 41.56 -10.66 -6.72
CA LYS A 452 42.47 -10.90 -5.60
C LYS A 452 42.00 -10.16 -4.36
N SER A 453 42.09 -10.81 -3.20
CA SER A 453 41.86 -10.17 -1.90
C SER A 453 43.01 -9.23 -1.52
N GLU A 454 42.67 -8.11 -0.89
CA GLU A 454 43.61 -7.12 -0.36
C GLU A 454 43.21 -6.77 1.08
N LEU A 455 43.61 -7.60 2.05
CA LEU A 455 43.16 -7.53 3.45
C LEU A 455 43.51 -6.23 4.19
N LYS A 456 44.49 -5.46 3.68
CA LYS A 456 45.03 -4.25 4.33
C LYS A 456 44.44 -2.94 3.77
N LEU A 457 43.39 -3.01 2.96
CA LEU A 457 42.77 -1.79 2.43
C LEU A 457 42.09 -0.97 3.54
N THR A 458 42.28 0.33 3.45
CA THR A 458 41.60 1.35 4.26
C THR A 458 40.97 2.39 3.34
N PRO A 459 40.00 3.18 3.82
CA PRO A 459 39.41 4.25 3.03
C PRO A 459 40.44 5.22 2.42
N GLU A 460 41.52 5.53 3.14
CA GLU A 460 42.58 6.43 2.68
C GLU A 460 43.38 5.82 1.53
N ILE A 461 43.68 4.51 1.59
CA ILE A 461 44.42 3.79 0.56
C ILE A 461 43.60 3.75 -0.73
N VAL A 462 42.33 3.37 -0.63
CA VAL A 462 41.42 3.26 -1.79
C VAL A 462 41.18 4.64 -2.42
N HIS A 463 40.98 5.67 -1.60
CA HIS A 463 40.83 7.03 -2.07
C HIS A 463 42.11 7.56 -2.76
N LYS A 464 43.30 7.27 -2.21
CA LYS A 464 44.58 7.63 -2.83
C LYS A 464 44.80 6.95 -4.18
N ARG A 465 44.26 5.74 -4.35
CA ARG A 465 44.25 5.01 -5.64
C ARG A 465 43.21 5.57 -6.63
N GLY A 466 42.39 6.53 -6.23
CA GLY A 466 41.37 7.17 -7.06
C GLY A 466 40.05 6.40 -7.18
N TYR A 467 39.84 5.41 -6.32
CA TYR A 467 38.63 4.59 -6.30
C TYR A 467 37.77 4.88 -5.06
N HIS A 468 36.52 4.41 -5.10
CA HIS A 468 35.54 4.56 -4.02
C HIS A 468 34.98 3.21 -3.56
N THR A 469 34.91 2.27 -4.49
CA THR A 469 34.40 0.92 -4.28
C THR A 469 35.36 -0.09 -4.86
N ILE A 470 35.56 -1.21 -4.18
CA ILE A 470 36.20 -2.40 -4.75
C ILE A 470 35.09 -3.39 -5.10
N HIS A 471 35.08 -3.86 -6.34
CA HIS A 471 34.24 -4.99 -6.76
C HIS A 471 35.14 -6.21 -6.95
N TYR A 472 34.83 -7.27 -6.22
CA TYR A 472 35.51 -8.54 -6.29
C TYR A 472 34.66 -9.55 -7.01
N GLU A 473 35.25 -10.18 -8.01
CA GLU A 473 34.64 -11.28 -8.73
C GLU A 473 35.68 -12.39 -8.94
N ASN A 474 35.34 -13.60 -8.48
CA ASN A 474 36.15 -14.79 -8.73
C ASN A 474 35.43 -15.75 -9.69
N MET A 475 35.76 -15.63 -10.98
CA MET A 475 35.17 -16.49 -12.02
C MET A 475 35.47 -17.98 -11.84
N MET A 476 36.49 -18.37 -11.05
CA MET A 476 36.80 -19.78 -10.79
C MET A 476 35.92 -20.41 -9.70
N GLU A 477 35.33 -19.60 -8.82
CA GLU A 477 34.40 -20.07 -7.77
C GLU A 477 32.92 -19.92 -8.19
N GLY A 478 32.68 -19.53 -9.44
CA GLY A 478 31.36 -19.35 -10.04
C GLY A 478 30.78 -17.93 -9.87
N PRO A 479 29.66 -17.63 -10.55
CA PRO A 479 29.03 -16.29 -10.57
C PRO A 479 28.46 -15.84 -9.23
N VAL A 480 28.61 -16.64 -8.18
CA VAL A 480 28.03 -16.46 -6.85
C VAL A 480 28.94 -15.66 -5.93
N ASN A 481 30.24 -15.63 -6.21
CA ASN A 481 31.24 -15.00 -5.34
C ASN A 481 31.59 -13.58 -5.78
N GLN A 482 30.54 -12.76 -5.98
CA GLN A 482 30.66 -11.33 -6.18
C GLN A 482 30.45 -10.57 -4.87
N GLU A 483 31.38 -9.67 -4.55
CA GLU A 483 31.35 -8.85 -3.33
C GLU A 483 31.75 -7.40 -3.64
N TRP A 484 31.06 -6.45 -3.01
CA TRP A 484 31.38 -5.03 -3.06
C TRP A 484 31.83 -4.56 -1.70
N ALA A 485 33.01 -3.94 -1.66
CA ALA A 485 33.52 -3.25 -0.47
C ALA A 485 33.45 -1.73 -0.70
N ILE A 486 32.59 -1.06 0.08
CA ILE A 486 32.36 0.38 0.01
C ILE A 486 32.98 1.07 1.23
N PHE A 487 33.83 2.06 0.99
CA PHE A 487 34.72 2.62 2.02
C PHE A 487 34.21 3.92 2.66
N ARG A 488 33.06 4.44 2.24
CA ARG A 488 32.35 5.54 2.92
C ARG A 488 30.91 5.13 3.17
N LYS A 489 30.49 5.16 4.44
CA LYS A 489 29.14 4.75 4.83
C LYS A 489 28.04 5.63 4.24
N GLU A 490 28.34 6.90 3.93
CA GLU A 490 27.41 7.82 3.28
C GLU A 490 27.06 7.43 1.83
N GLN A 491 27.82 6.52 1.21
CA GLN A 491 27.51 5.93 -0.10
C GLN A 491 26.42 4.85 -0.01
N CYS A 492 25.98 4.45 1.19
CA CYS A 492 25.11 3.31 1.42
C CYS A 492 23.83 3.74 2.13
N LEU A 493 22.70 3.68 1.44
CA LEU A 493 21.38 4.00 2.00
C LEU A 493 20.59 2.71 2.23
N PRO A 494 20.38 2.28 3.48
CA PRO A 494 19.48 1.15 3.75
C PRO A 494 18.04 1.55 3.37
N VAL A 495 17.36 0.69 2.62
CA VAL A 495 16.02 0.93 2.07
C VAL A 495 15.00 -0.06 2.63
N PHE A 496 15.37 -1.33 2.78
CA PHE A 496 14.51 -2.33 3.43
C PHE A 496 15.30 -3.23 4.38
N ILE A 497 14.67 -3.61 5.50
CA ILE A 497 15.07 -4.72 6.35
C ILE A 497 14.17 -5.91 6.01
N ILE A 498 14.78 -7.06 5.74
CA ILE A 498 14.08 -8.26 5.28
C ILE A 498 14.44 -9.40 6.22
N ASP A 499 13.43 -9.93 6.91
CA ASP A 499 13.52 -11.13 7.72
C ASP A 499 13.16 -12.35 6.87
N TYR A 500 13.99 -13.39 6.95
CA TYR A 500 13.84 -14.59 6.15
C TYR A 500 14.25 -15.85 6.91
N GLU A 501 13.68 -16.97 6.48
CA GLU A 501 14.07 -18.31 6.91
C GLU A 501 14.25 -19.23 5.70
N PHE A 502 14.96 -20.34 5.90
CA PHE A 502 15.06 -21.41 4.91
C PHE A 502 13.99 -22.46 5.15
N ILE A 503 13.28 -22.87 4.09
CA ILE A 503 12.27 -23.92 4.13
C ILE A 503 12.64 -25.08 3.19
N ASP A 504 12.19 -26.28 3.55
CA ASP A 504 12.35 -27.48 2.71
C ASP A 504 11.34 -27.44 1.53
N ALA A 505 11.76 -27.91 0.36
CA ALA A 505 11.02 -27.78 -0.89
C ALA A 505 9.71 -28.60 -0.92
N ASN A 506 9.57 -29.58 -0.04
CA ASN A 506 8.43 -30.50 0.01
C ASN A 506 7.14 -29.89 0.60
N ASP A 507 7.25 -28.91 1.51
CA ASP A 507 6.08 -28.32 2.20
C ASP A 507 5.29 -27.31 1.33
N VAL A 508 5.87 -26.83 0.23
CA VAL A 508 5.29 -25.77 -0.62
C VAL A 508 4.31 -26.32 -1.67
N ILE A 509 4.43 -27.61 -2.04
CA ILE A 509 3.63 -28.22 -3.12
C ILE A 509 2.16 -28.42 -2.70
N GLU A 510 1.90 -28.73 -1.42
CA GLU A 510 0.53 -28.90 -0.90
C GLU A 510 -0.27 -27.59 -0.86
N SER A 511 0.37 -26.47 -0.51
CA SER A 511 -0.33 -25.18 -0.35
C SER A 511 -0.68 -24.51 -1.68
N ALA A 512 0.21 -24.58 -2.68
CA ALA A 512 0.00 -23.97 -3.99
C ALA A 512 -1.10 -24.67 -4.82
N LEU A 513 -1.20 -25.99 -4.73
CA LEU A 513 -2.23 -26.77 -5.45
C LEU A 513 -3.63 -26.48 -4.88
N VAL A 514 -3.74 -26.33 -3.56
CA VAL A 514 -4.98 -25.98 -2.86
C VAL A 514 -5.48 -24.58 -3.24
N GLU A 515 -4.59 -23.61 -3.45
CA GLU A 515 -4.98 -22.27 -3.92
C GLU A 515 -5.41 -22.26 -5.40
N GLN A 516 -4.74 -23.01 -6.27
CA GLN A 516 -5.13 -23.14 -7.67
C GLN A 516 -6.52 -23.77 -7.84
N ILE A 517 -6.84 -24.79 -7.02
CA ILE A 517 -8.14 -25.46 -7.03
C ILE A 517 -9.26 -24.54 -6.52
N LYS A 518 -8.97 -23.70 -5.51
CA LYS A 518 -9.93 -22.71 -4.97
C LYS A 518 -10.30 -21.59 -5.95
N GLY A 519 -9.50 -21.39 -7.01
CA GLY A 519 -9.68 -20.32 -8.00
C GLY A 519 -10.50 -20.68 -9.25
N MET A 520 -10.96 -21.92 -9.43
CA MET A 520 -11.68 -22.36 -10.63
C MET A 520 -13.18 -22.01 -10.62
N ASN A 521 -13.72 -21.52 -11.75
CA ASN A 521 -15.09 -20.99 -11.87
C ASN A 521 -16.13 -22.10 -12.11
N TYR A 522 -17.25 -21.98 -11.41
CA TYR A 522 -18.36 -22.93 -11.31
C TYR A 522 -19.23 -23.18 -12.56
N PHE A 523 -18.75 -22.94 -13.79
CA PHE A 523 -19.62 -23.02 -14.98
C PHE A 523 -19.14 -23.79 -16.23
N SER A 524 -17.93 -24.34 -16.29
CA SER A 524 -17.53 -25.35 -17.30
C SER A 524 -16.08 -25.78 -17.08
N PRO A 525 -15.82 -26.83 -16.27
CA PRO A 525 -14.79 -27.81 -16.65
C PRO A 525 -14.99 -29.20 -15.97
N ASP A 526 -16.22 -29.68 -15.85
CA ASP A 526 -16.55 -30.87 -15.02
C ASP A 526 -15.78 -32.16 -15.39
N TYR A 527 -15.22 -32.21 -16.60
CA TYR A 527 -14.40 -33.31 -17.12
C TYR A 527 -12.90 -33.16 -16.81
N VAL A 528 -12.38 -31.92 -16.75
CA VAL A 528 -10.94 -31.62 -16.79
C VAL A 528 -10.24 -31.99 -15.48
N LEU A 529 -10.91 -31.83 -14.33
CA LEU A 529 -10.33 -32.14 -13.02
C LEU A 529 -10.21 -33.65 -12.79
N LEU A 530 -11.25 -34.43 -13.13
CA LEU A 530 -11.20 -35.89 -13.12
C LEU A 530 -10.21 -36.42 -14.18
N GLU A 531 -10.10 -35.77 -15.34
CA GLU A 531 -9.13 -36.11 -16.38
C GLU A 531 -7.67 -35.82 -15.93
N GLN A 532 -7.43 -34.72 -15.20
CA GLN A 532 -6.14 -34.42 -14.58
C GLN A 532 -5.78 -35.40 -13.45
N ALA A 533 -6.77 -35.90 -12.69
CA ALA A 533 -6.57 -36.97 -11.72
C ALA A 533 -6.34 -38.35 -12.34
N LEU A 534 -6.68 -38.55 -13.62
CA LEU A 534 -6.47 -39.79 -14.35
C LEU A 534 -5.08 -39.84 -15.03
N PHE A 535 -4.50 -38.68 -15.33
CA PHE A 535 -3.22 -38.55 -16.03
C PHE A 535 -2.12 -37.87 -15.18
N GLY A 536 -2.40 -37.59 -13.91
CA GLY A 536 -1.47 -37.00 -12.95
C GLY A 536 -0.60 -38.04 -12.24
N THR A 537 0.37 -37.56 -11.47
CA THR A 537 1.13 -38.38 -10.51
C THR A 537 0.22 -38.88 -9.39
N ASP A 538 0.58 -39.98 -8.71
CA ASP A 538 -0.22 -40.56 -7.63
C ASP A 538 -0.65 -39.54 -6.56
N ASN A 539 0.21 -38.57 -6.25
CA ASN A 539 -0.09 -37.52 -5.27
C ASN A 539 -1.12 -36.51 -5.79
N GLN A 540 -1.05 -36.16 -7.07
CA GLN A 540 -2.07 -35.32 -7.72
C GLN A 540 -3.41 -36.05 -7.77
N CYS A 541 -3.42 -37.34 -8.11
CA CYS A 541 -4.61 -38.16 -8.13
C CYS A 541 -5.29 -38.18 -6.75
N LYS A 542 -4.53 -38.41 -5.67
CA LYS A 542 -5.04 -38.40 -4.30
C LYS A 542 -5.64 -37.04 -3.91
N ALA A 543 -4.93 -35.95 -4.19
CA ALA A 543 -5.38 -34.60 -3.84
C ALA A 543 -6.70 -34.23 -4.54
N VAL A 544 -6.81 -34.53 -5.84
CA VAL A 544 -8.03 -34.24 -6.60
C VAL A 544 -9.21 -35.11 -6.15
N LEU A 545 -9.01 -36.40 -5.90
CA LEU A 545 -10.08 -37.30 -5.45
C LEU A 545 -10.63 -36.93 -4.07
N LYS A 546 -9.76 -36.48 -3.14
CA LYS A 546 -10.18 -35.97 -1.82
C LYS A 546 -11.06 -34.72 -1.99
N PHE A 547 -10.63 -33.78 -2.83
CA PHE A 547 -11.37 -32.56 -3.12
C PHE A 547 -12.75 -32.82 -3.76
N VAL A 548 -12.82 -33.71 -4.75
CA VAL A 548 -14.09 -34.06 -5.43
C VAL A 548 -15.09 -34.67 -4.45
N GLY A 549 -14.65 -35.54 -3.55
CA GLY A 549 -15.52 -36.14 -2.53
C GLY A 549 -16.10 -35.12 -1.55
N ASP A 550 -15.27 -34.19 -1.08
CA ASP A 550 -15.70 -33.15 -0.14
C ASP A 550 -16.67 -32.13 -0.81
N LEU A 551 -16.50 -31.87 -2.11
CA LEU A 551 -17.39 -31.04 -2.90
C LEU A 551 -18.78 -31.68 -3.08
N GLY A 552 -18.83 -32.98 -3.39
CA GLY A 552 -20.07 -33.76 -3.49
C GLY A 552 -20.84 -33.80 -2.16
N HIS A 553 -20.12 -33.84 -1.04
CA HIS A 553 -20.72 -33.79 0.29
C HIS A 553 -21.33 -32.42 0.66
N THR A 554 -20.87 -31.31 0.09
CA THR A 554 -21.29 -29.98 0.57
C THR A 554 -22.48 -29.40 -0.19
N SER A 555 -22.83 -29.94 -1.37
CA SER A 555 -23.87 -29.35 -2.23
C SER A 555 -24.61 -30.38 -3.08
N PRO A 556 -25.96 -30.48 -2.99
CA PRO A 556 -26.78 -31.37 -3.82
C PRO A 556 -26.70 -31.09 -5.33
N ARG A 557 -26.36 -29.86 -5.71
CA ARG A 557 -26.16 -29.49 -7.12
C ARG A 557 -24.86 -30.07 -7.66
N HIS A 558 -23.78 -30.02 -6.88
CA HIS A 558 -22.48 -30.60 -7.26
C HIS A 558 -22.53 -32.13 -7.22
N SER A 559 -23.23 -32.70 -6.23
CA SER A 559 -23.47 -34.14 -6.14
C SER A 559 -24.14 -34.67 -7.42
N THR A 560 -25.23 -34.04 -7.88
CA THR A 560 -25.93 -34.39 -9.13
C THR A 560 -25.06 -34.23 -10.38
N MET A 561 -24.18 -33.22 -10.41
CA MET A 561 -23.26 -32.98 -11.54
C MET A 561 -22.14 -34.03 -11.59
N ILE A 562 -21.52 -34.33 -10.45
CA ILE A 562 -20.49 -35.36 -10.31
C ILE A 562 -21.07 -36.72 -10.72
N ILE A 563 -22.28 -37.05 -10.25
CA ILE A 563 -22.99 -38.28 -10.64
C ILE A 563 -23.22 -38.33 -12.17
N ARG A 564 -23.64 -37.23 -12.81
CA ARG A 564 -23.88 -37.19 -14.27
C ARG A 564 -22.61 -37.34 -15.10
N ALA A 565 -21.49 -36.80 -14.65
CA ALA A 565 -20.19 -37.01 -15.28
C ALA A 565 -19.83 -38.51 -15.21
N LEU A 566 -19.81 -39.06 -14.00
CA LEU A 566 -19.47 -40.46 -13.74
C LEU A 566 -20.39 -41.47 -14.47
N LEU A 567 -21.67 -41.16 -14.64
CA LEU A 567 -22.64 -42.01 -15.34
C LEU A 567 -22.62 -41.82 -16.88
N SER A 568 -21.74 -40.99 -17.43
CA SER A 568 -21.64 -40.79 -18.88
C SER A 568 -21.05 -42.04 -19.56
N ARG A 569 -21.63 -42.44 -20.71
CA ARG A 569 -21.22 -43.66 -21.44
C ARG A 569 -19.73 -43.68 -21.79
N THR A 570 -19.16 -42.51 -22.09
CA THR A 570 -17.75 -42.30 -22.46
C THR A 570 -16.78 -42.49 -21.29
N GLU A 571 -17.24 -42.36 -20.05
CA GLU A 571 -16.43 -42.43 -18.83
C GLU A 571 -16.39 -43.82 -18.16
N SER A 572 -17.27 -44.74 -18.57
CA SER A 572 -17.34 -46.11 -18.03
C SER A 572 -16.02 -46.89 -18.08
N ILE A 573 -15.23 -46.74 -19.16
CA ILE A 573 -13.91 -47.36 -19.32
C ILE A 573 -12.89 -46.73 -18.34
N ARG A 574 -13.01 -45.42 -18.09
CA ARG A 574 -12.10 -44.65 -17.24
C ARG A 574 -12.35 -44.91 -15.76
N MET A 575 -13.61 -45.05 -15.36
CA MET A 575 -13.99 -45.50 -14.02
C MET A 575 -13.43 -46.89 -13.73
N ASN A 576 -13.46 -47.80 -14.70
CA ASN A 576 -12.87 -49.13 -14.55
C ASN A 576 -11.34 -49.06 -14.32
N SER A 577 -10.66 -48.06 -14.87
CA SER A 577 -9.21 -47.84 -14.64
C SER A 577 -8.91 -47.34 -13.22
N LEU A 578 -9.76 -46.48 -12.64
CA LEU A 578 -9.60 -46.00 -11.26
C LEU A 578 -10.01 -47.04 -10.22
N LEU A 579 -11.05 -47.81 -10.50
CA LEU A 579 -11.47 -48.94 -9.67
C LEU A 579 -10.41 -50.04 -9.60
N ASN A 580 -9.64 -50.21 -10.67
CA ASN A 580 -8.55 -51.19 -10.76
C ASN A 580 -7.16 -50.54 -10.66
N HIS A 581 -7.06 -49.33 -10.11
CA HIS A 581 -5.79 -48.62 -9.97
C HIS A 581 -4.83 -49.40 -9.05
N GLN A 582 -3.54 -49.47 -9.41
CA GLN A 582 -2.54 -50.21 -8.62
C GLN A 582 -2.30 -49.62 -7.22
N ASN A 583 -2.48 -48.30 -7.09
CA ASN A 583 -2.42 -47.62 -5.80
C ASN A 583 -3.75 -47.72 -5.04
N GLU A 584 -3.75 -48.50 -3.96
CA GLU A 584 -4.93 -48.76 -3.13
C GLU A 584 -5.56 -47.49 -2.52
N THR A 585 -4.74 -46.51 -2.14
CA THR A 585 -5.24 -45.24 -1.59
C THR A 585 -6.04 -44.44 -2.62
N ILE A 586 -5.61 -44.44 -3.89
CA ILE A 586 -6.31 -43.76 -4.97
C ILE A 586 -7.66 -44.43 -5.22
N ARG A 587 -7.68 -45.76 -5.23
CA ARG A 587 -8.92 -46.55 -5.35
C ARG A 587 -9.89 -46.21 -4.22
N ILE A 588 -9.42 -46.18 -2.97
CA ILE A 588 -10.23 -45.84 -1.80
C ILE A 588 -10.79 -44.41 -1.87
N LEU A 589 -9.97 -43.43 -2.23
CA LEU A 589 -10.41 -42.03 -2.36
C LEU A 589 -11.43 -41.83 -3.48
N PHE A 590 -11.29 -42.58 -4.58
CA PHE A 590 -12.27 -42.57 -5.66
C PHE A 590 -13.63 -43.14 -5.20
N LEU A 591 -13.61 -44.26 -4.48
CA LEU A 591 -14.82 -44.87 -3.91
C LEU A 591 -15.50 -43.95 -2.88
N ARG A 592 -14.72 -43.28 -2.02
CA ARG A 592 -15.21 -42.27 -1.08
C ARG A 592 -15.88 -41.11 -1.81
N ALA A 593 -15.27 -40.61 -2.89
CA ALA A 593 -15.81 -39.51 -3.67
C ALA A 593 -17.15 -39.87 -4.34
N LEU A 594 -17.27 -41.10 -4.87
CA LEU A 594 -18.51 -41.64 -5.42
C LEU A 594 -19.62 -41.71 -4.37
N TRP A 595 -19.30 -42.24 -3.19
CA TRP A 595 -20.25 -42.39 -2.10
C TRP A 595 -20.78 -41.04 -1.60
N LEU A 596 -19.89 -40.09 -1.35
CA LEU A 596 -20.26 -38.76 -0.84
C LEU A 596 -21.09 -37.96 -1.86
N SER A 597 -20.80 -38.13 -3.15
CA SER A 597 -21.58 -37.51 -4.24
C SER A 597 -22.95 -38.17 -4.44
N GLY A 598 -23.11 -39.43 -4.06
CA GLY A 598 -24.38 -40.15 -4.14
C GLY A 598 -25.27 -40.06 -2.90
N ARG A 599 -24.89 -39.30 -1.87
CA ARG A 599 -25.48 -39.41 -0.52
C ARG A 599 -27.00 -39.23 -0.44
N ASP A 600 -27.56 -38.42 -1.35
CA ASP A 600 -28.98 -38.08 -1.40
C ASP A 600 -29.76 -38.95 -2.42
N ASP A 601 -29.09 -39.94 -3.04
CA ASP A 601 -29.65 -40.90 -4.00
C ASP A 601 -29.55 -42.33 -3.43
N ALA A 602 -30.63 -42.76 -2.75
CA ALA A 602 -30.69 -44.06 -2.10
C ALA A 602 -30.55 -45.25 -3.08
N GLN A 603 -30.93 -45.08 -4.35
CA GLN A 603 -30.78 -46.13 -5.36
C GLN A 603 -29.32 -46.27 -5.78
N LEU A 604 -28.62 -45.15 -5.97
CA LEU A 604 -27.19 -45.13 -6.27
C LEU A 604 -26.35 -45.65 -5.09
N GLN A 605 -26.69 -45.27 -3.86
CA GLN A 605 -26.04 -45.78 -2.65
C GLN A 605 -26.20 -47.30 -2.51
N SER A 606 -27.41 -47.81 -2.76
CA SER A 606 -27.66 -49.26 -2.75
C SER A 606 -26.90 -49.98 -3.86
N PHE A 607 -26.77 -49.38 -5.05
CA PHE A 607 -25.99 -49.93 -6.15
C PHE A 607 -24.48 -49.96 -5.83
N LEU A 608 -23.93 -48.86 -5.33
CA LEU A 608 -22.52 -48.74 -4.92
C LEU A 608 -22.19 -49.74 -3.80
N TYR A 609 -23.08 -49.87 -2.81
CA TYR A 609 -22.93 -50.83 -1.71
C TYR A 609 -22.90 -52.29 -2.21
N GLN A 610 -23.74 -52.65 -3.18
CA GLN A 610 -23.75 -53.99 -3.79
C GLN A 610 -22.52 -54.25 -4.68
N TYR A 611 -22.00 -53.22 -5.37
CA TYR A 611 -20.91 -53.35 -6.32
C TYR A 611 -19.52 -53.31 -5.68
N ILE A 612 -19.33 -52.50 -4.63
CA ILE A 612 -18.04 -52.26 -3.97
C ILE A 612 -17.85 -53.19 -2.75
N GLY A 613 -18.96 -53.63 -2.14
CA GLY A 613 -18.97 -54.44 -0.93
C GLY A 613 -18.78 -53.63 0.35
N PRO A 614 -19.27 -54.14 1.50
CA PRO A 614 -19.37 -53.37 2.74
C PRO A 614 -18.00 -52.97 3.33
N ASN A 615 -16.98 -53.83 3.23
CA ASN A 615 -15.69 -53.58 3.86
C ASN A 615 -14.90 -52.47 3.17
N ALA A 616 -14.80 -52.49 1.84
CA ALA A 616 -14.09 -51.46 1.08
C ALA A 616 -14.76 -50.08 1.21
N LEU A 617 -16.08 -50.07 1.36
CA LEU A 617 -16.82 -48.84 1.59
C LEU A 617 -16.57 -48.28 3.01
N ILE A 618 -16.61 -49.13 4.02
CA ILE A 618 -16.32 -48.75 5.41
C ILE A 618 -14.89 -48.23 5.55
N GLU A 619 -13.91 -48.91 4.94
CA GLU A 619 -12.51 -48.45 4.91
C GLU A 619 -12.37 -47.07 4.24
N SER A 620 -13.13 -46.81 3.18
CA SER A 620 -13.14 -45.51 2.50
C SER A 620 -13.73 -44.37 3.31
N LEU A 621 -14.64 -44.67 4.24
CA LEU A 621 -15.27 -43.66 5.11
C LEU A 621 -14.46 -43.41 6.38
N ILE A 622 -13.70 -44.41 6.84
CA ILE A 622 -12.87 -44.33 8.06
C ILE A 622 -11.48 -43.75 7.77
N SER A 623 -10.95 -43.90 6.55
CA SER A 623 -9.64 -43.34 6.14
C SER A 623 -9.70 -41.81 5.94
N GLY A 624 -9.90 -41.08 7.04
CA GLY A 624 -9.84 -39.63 7.14
C GLY A 624 -8.43 -39.10 7.40
N TYR A 625 -7.40 -39.62 6.71
CA TYR A 625 -6.05 -39.05 6.75
C TYR A 625 -5.82 -38.08 5.57
#